data_AF-F3CGL9-F1
#
_entry.id   AF-F3CGL9-F1
#
_cell.length_a   1.000
_cell.length_b   1.000
_cell.length_c   1.000
_cell.angle_alpha   90.00
_cell.angle_beta   90.00
_cell.angle_gamma   90.00
#
_symmetry.space_group_name_H-M   'P 1'
#
loop_
_entity.id
_entity.type
_entity.pdbx_description
1 polymer ?
#
loop_
_entity_poly.entity_id
_entity_poly.type
_entity_poly.pdbx_seq_one_letter_code
_entity_poly.pdbx_strand_id
1 'polypeptide(L)' 'HKRFLWQGLRMLREESPGQSSLYLYEPGSYAPLARVDEKEGEVENKVYYFHTDQIGTPLEMTDAEGQIVWQ' A
#
# COMPACT_ATOMS: atom_id res chain seq x y z
N HIS A 1 11.99 -6.62 14.92
CA HIS A 1 12.73 -6.67 13.64
C HIS A 1 11.75 -6.42 12.52
N LYS A 2 12.08 -5.57 11.54
CA LYS A 2 11.23 -5.27 10.39
C LYS A 2 11.72 -6.04 9.17
N ARG A 3 10.84 -6.70 8.43
CA ARG A 3 11.17 -7.46 7.21
C ARG A 3 10.54 -6.78 6.01
N PHE A 4 11.24 -6.80 4.89
CA PHE A 4 10.76 -6.23 3.64
C PHE A 4 10.88 -7.26 2.52
N LEU A 5 9.83 -7.36 1.70
CA LEU A 5 9.80 -8.18 0.50
C LEU A 5 9.78 -7.25 -0.71
N TRP A 6 10.66 -7.51 -1.68
CA TRP A 6 10.85 -6.70 -2.88
C TRP A 6 10.76 -7.55 -4.14
N GLN A 7 10.28 -6.94 -5.23
CA GLN A 7 10.35 -7.48 -6.58
C GLN A 7 10.87 -6.39 -7.53
N GLY A 8 12.16 -6.47 -7.87
CA GLY A 8 12.84 -5.36 -8.53
C GLY A 8 12.83 -4.12 -7.62
N LEU A 9 12.41 -2.97 -8.15
CA LEU A 9 12.27 -1.72 -7.39
C LEU A 9 10.91 -1.57 -6.68
N ARG A 10 10.06 -2.60 -6.70
CA ARG A 10 8.75 -2.58 -6.04
C ARG A 10 8.85 -3.21 -4.67
N MET A 11 8.45 -2.48 -3.63
CA MET A 11 8.27 -3.05 -2.29
C MET A 11 6.94 -3.75 -2.29
N LEU A 12 6.91 -5.08 -2.17
CA LEU A 12 5.66 -5.84 -2.14
C LEU A 12 5.10 -5.92 -0.73
N ARG A 13 5.95 -6.08 0.28
CA ARG A 13 5.48 -6.24 1.67
C ARG A 13 6.44 -5.62 2.66
N GLU A 14 5.87 -5.04 3.71
CA GLU A 14 6.54 -4.69 4.95
C GLU A 14 5.91 -5.49 6.09
N GLU A 15 6.71 -6.09 6.96
CA GLU A 15 6.24 -6.86 8.12
C GLU A 15 6.96 -6.42 9.41
N SER A 16 6.16 -6.20 10.45
CA SER A 16 6.60 -6.01 11.83
C SER A 16 5.82 -6.97 12.75
N PRO A 17 6.26 -7.22 13.99
CA PRO A 17 5.45 -8.01 14.93
C PRO A 17 4.04 -7.41 15.07
N GLY A 18 3.01 -8.21 14.82
CA GLY A 18 1.61 -7.81 14.90
C GLY A 18 1.10 -6.89 13.78
N GLN A 19 1.88 -6.61 12.73
CA GLN A 19 1.44 -5.76 11.62
C GLN A 19 2.10 -6.13 10.29
N SER A 20 1.35 -6.08 9.19
CA SER A 20 1.92 -6.16 7.84
C SER A 20 1.23 -5.21 6.86
N SER A 21 1.99 -4.75 5.87
CA SER A 21 1.50 -3.90 4.78
C SER A 21 1.86 -4.53 3.45
N LEU A 22 0.85 -4.84 2.63
CA LEU A 22 0.99 -5.33 1.26
C LEU A 22 0.78 -4.18 0.29
N TYR A 23 1.66 -4.04 -0.70
CA TYR A 23 1.58 -3.02 -1.74
C TYR A 23 1.29 -3.67 -3.09
N LEU A 24 0.24 -3.19 -3.75
CA LEU A 24 -0.19 -3.60 -5.07
C LEU A 24 0.20 -2.53 -6.08
N TYR A 25 0.56 -2.97 -7.28
CA TYR A 25 1.01 -2.10 -8.37
C TYR A 25 0.20 -2.38 -9.62
N GLU A 26 0.08 -1.37 -10.49
CA GLU A 26 -0.52 -1.56 -11.79
C GLU A 26 0.25 -2.62 -12.63
N PRO A 27 -0.44 -3.40 -13.47
CA PRO A 27 0.21 -4.40 -14.32
C PRO A 27 1.30 -3.80 -15.21
N GLY A 28 2.50 -4.36 -15.13
CA GLY A 28 3.64 -3.92 -15.95
C GLY A 28 4.23 -2.55 -15.57
N SER A 29 3.81 -1.95 -14.46
CA SER A 29 4.22 -0.61 -14.01
C SER A 29 4.90 -0.65 -12.63
N TYR A 30 5.51 0.49 -12.28
CA TYR A 30 5.99 0.82 -10.94
C TYR A 30 5.02 1.76 -10.20
N ALA A 31 3.94 2.21 -10.84
CA ALA A 31 2.90 3.00 -10.21
C ALA A 31 2.16 2.15 -9.15
N PRO A 32 2.12 2.59 -7.89
CA PRO A 32 1.38 1.90 -6.85
C PRO A 32 -0.12 2.07 -7.09
N LEU A 33 -0.87 1.01 -6.85
CA LEU A 33 -2.32 0.98 -7.03
C LEU A 33 -3.03 1.04 -5.67
N ALA A 34 -2.64 0.17 -4.75
CA ALA A 34 -3.28 0.07 -3.45
C ALA A 34 -2.31 -0.44 -2.38
N ARG A 35 -2.66 -0.19 -1.13
CA ARG A 35 -1.99 -0.74 0.05
C ARG A 35 -3.01 -1.41 0.96
N VAL A 36 -2.69 -2.60 1.45
CA VAL A 36 -3.52 -3.34 2.41
C VAL A 36 -2.74 -3.49 3.70
N ASP A 37 -3.26 -2.91 4.78
CA ASP A 37 -2.71 -3.00 6.11
C ASP A 37 -3.48 -4.03 6.94
N GLU A 38 -2.74 -5.00 7.45
CA GLU A 38 -3.21 -6.04 8.37
C GLU A 38 -2.59 -5.79 9.75
N LYS A 39 -3.41 -5.88 10.80
CA LYS A 39 -2.94 -5.71 12.17
C LYS A 39 -3.56 -6.77 13.09
N GLU A 40 -2.73 -7.37 13.92
CA GLU A 40 -3.15 -8.42 14.84
C GLU A 40 -4.22 -7.90 15.80
N GLY A 41 -5.32 -8.65 15.92
CA GLY A 41 -6.48 -8.27 16.73
C GLY A 41 -7.49 -7.37 16.02
N GLU A 42 -7.22 -6.87 14.82
CA GLU A 42 -8.22 -6.22 13.96
C GLU A 42 -8.90 -7.30 13.08
N VAL A 43 -10.23 -7.25 12.97
CA VAL A 43 -11.02 -8.24 12.21
C VAL A 43 -10.94 -7.97 10.70
N GLU A 44 -10.82 -6.69 10.33
CA GLU A 44 -10.83 -6.23 8.95
C GLU A 44 -9.50 -5.58 8.59
N ASN A 45 -9.03 -5.83 7.38
CA ASN A 45 -7.87 -5.17 6.82
C ASN A 45 -8.24 -3.75 6.36
N LYS A 46 -7.33 -2.80 6.54
CA LYS A 46 -7.50 -1.44 6.01
C LYS A 46 -6.95 -1.37 4.59
N VAL A 47 -7.75 -0.86 3.67
CA VAL A 47 -7.36 -0.71 2.26
C VAL A 47 -7.22 0.77 1.95
N TYR A 48 -6.14 1.10 1.26
CA TYR A 48 -5.84 2.43 0.77
C TYR A 48 -5.59 2.40 -0.73
N TYR A 49 -6.03 3.44 -1.45
CA TYR A 49 -5.86 3.58 -2.89
C TYR A 49 -4.98 4.78 -3.19
N PHE A 50 -3.95 4.58 -4.01
CA PHE A 50 -3.08 5.66 -4.46
C PHE A 50 -3.68 6.36 -5.66
N HIS A 51 -3.60 7.69 -5.69
CA HIS A 51 -3.90 8.52 -6.85
C HIS A 51 -2.59 9.09 -7.37
N THR A 52 -2.24 8.78 -8.61
CA THR A 52 -0.93 9.12 -9.18
C THR A 52 -1.03 10.11 -10.34
N ASP A 53 0.06 10.82 -10.61
CA ASP A 53 0.24 11.56 -11.87
C ASP A 53 0.48 10.62 -13.06
N GLN A 54 0.70 11.19 -14.26
CA GLN A 54 0.93 10.41 -15.49
C GLN A 54 2.21 9.55 -15.51
N ILE A 55 3.14 9.76 -14.58
CA ILE A 55 4.38 8.95 -14.48
C ILE A 55 4.37 8.00 -13.26
N GLY A 56 3.26 7.92 -12.54
CA GLY A 56 3.08 7.03 -11.39
C GLY A 56 3.56 7.61 -10.06
N THR A 57 3.82 8.91 -9.98
CA THR A 57 4.14 9.58 -8.70
C THR A 57 2.88 9.66 -7.85
N PRO A 58 2.84 9.10 -6.63
CA PRO A 58 1.69 9.26 -5.74
C PRO A 58 1.51 10.72 -5.34
N LEU A 59 0.29 11.23 -5.51
CA LEU A 59 -0.11 12.59 -5.15
C LEU A 59 -1.12 12.61 -3.99
N GLU A 60 -1.92 11.57 -3.87
CA GLU A 60 -2.95 11.46 -2.83
C GLU A 60 -3.19 9.98 -2.50
N MET A 61 -3.76 9.72 -1.33
CA MET A 61 -4.24 8.40 -0.94
C MET A 61 -5.60 8.50 -0.26
N THR A 62 -6.52 7.62 -0.64
CA THR A 62 -7.85 7.52 0.00
C THR A 62 -8.04 6.19 0.71
N ASP A 63 -8.89 6.15 1.73
CA ASP A 63 -9.39 4.91 2.33
C ASP A 63 -10.50 4.24 1.48
N ALA A 64 -11.09 3.17 2.01
CA ALA A 64 -12.15 2.41 1.33
C ALA A 64 -13.44 3.20 1.15
N GLU A 65 -13.68 4.20 1.99
CA GLU A 65 -14.82 5.11 1.95
C GLU A 65 -14.57 6.33 1.05
N GLY A 66 -13.42 6.39 0.39
CA GLY A 66 -13.02 7.47 -0.50
C GLY A 66 -12.59 8.75 0.23
N GLN A 67 -12.32 8.69 1.52
CA GLN A 67 -11.81 9.82 2.28
C GLN A 67 -10.31 9.96 2.09
N ILE A 68 -9.83 11.19 1.90
CA ILE A 68 -8.40 11.48 1.78
C ILE A 68 -7.74 11.23 3.13
N VAL A 69 -6.73 10.38 3.14
CA VAL A 69 -5.91 10.06 4.33
C VAL A 69 -4.48 10.57 4.23
N TRP A 70 -4.04 10.95 3.02
CA TRP A 70 -2.73 11.56 2.76
C TRP A 70 -2.75 12.38 1.47
N GLN A 71 -2.03 13.51 1.47
CA GLN A 71 -1.77 14.41 0.35
C GLN A 71 -0.43 15.14 0.57
#